data_AF-A0A7V3U7M4-F1
#
_entry.id   AF-A0A7V3U7M4-F1
#
_cell.length_a   1.000
_cell.length_b   1.000
_cell.length_c   1.000
_cell.angle_alpha   90.00
_cell.angle_beta   90.00
_cell.angle_gamma   90.00
#
_symmetry.space_group_name_H-M   'P 1'
#
loop_
_entity.id
_entity.type
_entity.pdbx_description
1 polymer ?
#
loop_
_entity_poly.entity_id
_entity_poly.type
_entity_poly.pdbx_seq_one_letter_code
_entity_poly.pdbx_strand_id
1 'polypeptide(L)'
;MIGIKKALAGIDFGKMLASAIDNPIGASSFGELLERIANFLYTLAIYILPIVIVGAGLFWITSSGNPEQAEKGKKILTYSLIGFVVILVAKGLISLLKKALGM
;
A
#
# COMPACT_ATOMS: atom_id res chain seq x y z
N MET A 1 30.77 -26.96 -35.83
CA MET A 1 30.49 -26.95 -34.37
C MET A 1 30.43 -25.54 -33.72
N ILE A 2 30.65 -24.44 -34.47
CA ILE A 2 30.78 -23.08 -33.88
C ILE A 2 29.42 -22.34 -33.74
N GLY A 3 28.45 -22.61 -34.61
CA GLY A 3 27.15 -21.91 -34.61
C GLY A 3 26.27 -22.19 -33.38
N ILE A 4 26.31 -23.40 -32.83
CA ILE A 4 25.49 -23.80 -31.67
C ILE A 4 25.97 -23.10 -30.38
N LYS A 5 27.30 -22.93 -30.20
CA LYS A 5 27.84 -22.24 -29.02
C LYS A 5 27.47 -20.75 -28.97
N LYS A 6 27.32 -20.10 -30.13
CA LYS A 6 26.94 -18.67 -30.21
C LYS A 6 25.46 -18.44 -29.91
N ALA A 7 24.59 -19.39 -30.28
CA ALA A 7 23.16 -19.35 -29.93
C ALA A 7 22.93 -19.57 -28.42
N LEU A 8 23.70 -20.45 -27.79
CA LEU A 8 23.62 -20.71 -26.34
C LEU A 8 24.22 -19.57 -25.50
N ALA A 9 25.18 -18.81 -26.03
CA ALA A 9 25.77 -17.66 -25.32
C ALA A 9 24.82 -16.46 -25.14
N GLY A 10 23.75 -16.37 -25.95
CA GLY A 10 22.71 -15.34 -25.80
C GLY A 10 21.56 -15.74 -24.88
N ILE A 11 21.50 -17.01 -24.47
CA ILE A 11 20.48 -17.53 -23.56
C ILE A 11 21.12 -17.62 -22.19
N ASP A 12 21.03 -16.52 -21.45
CA ASP A 12 21.44 -16.49 -20.06
C ASP A 12 20.39 -17.26 -19.23
N PHE A 13 20.56 -18.59 -19.19
CA PHE A 13 19.68 -19.50 -18.44
C PHE A 13 19.56 -19.08 -16.97
N GLY A 14 20.56 -18.38 -16.41
CA GLY A 14 20.49 -17.77 -15.09
C GLY A 14 19.40 -16.69 -14.98
N LYS A 15 19.25 -15.83 -16.00
CA LYS A 15 18.14 -14.85 -16.06
C LYS A 15 16.78 -15.50 -16.30
N MET A 16 16.70 -16.56 -17.12
CA MET A 16 15.42 -17.26 -17.36
C MET A 16 14.92 -18.06 -16.16
N LEU A 17 15.83 -18.60 -15.34
CA LEU A 17 15.49 -19.21 -14.06
C LEU A 17 15.27 -18.16 -12.95
N ALA A 18 15.96 -17.02 -12.99
CA ALA A 18 15.71 -15.91 -12.07
C ALA A 18 14.35 -15.21 -12.34
N SER A 19 13.89 -15.18 -13.59
CA SER A 19 12.53 -14.73 -13.93
C SER A 19 11.43 -15.75 -13.57
N ALA A 20 11.79 -16.95 -13.10
CA ALA A 20 10.81 -17.93 -12.60
C ALA A 20 10.36 -17.65 -11.15
N ILE A 21 11.09 -16.80 -10.43
CA ILE A 21 10.58 -16.12 -9.23
C ILE A 21 10.49 -14.63 -9.58
N ASP A 22 9.56 -14.30 -10.47
CA ASP A 22 9.19 -12.91 -10.70
C ASP A 22 8.72 -12.33 -9.37
N ASN A 23 9.33 -11.23 -8.92
CA ASN A 23 8.97 -10.62 -7.65
C ASN A 23 7.48 -10.25 -7.75
N PRO A 24 6.55 -10.88 -7.01
CA PRO A 24 5.13 -10.59 -7.14
C PRO A 24 4.81 -9.15 -6.73
N ILE A 25 5.75 -8.50 -6.05
CA ILE A 25 5.70 -7.09 -5.69
C ILE A 25 6.38 -6.21 -6.75
N GLY A 26 7.30 -6.74 -7.55
CA GLY A 26 8.00 -6.03 -8.64
C GLY A 26 8.89 -4.87 -8.18
N ALA A 27 9.23 -4.80 -6.89
CA ALA A 27 10.09 -3.75 -6.34
C ALA A 27 11.57 -4.10 -6.49
N SER A 28 12.35 -3.17 -7.03
CA SER A 28 13.79 -3.29 -7.26
C SER A 28 14.64 -2.56 -6.21
N SER A 29 14.01 -1.70 -5.40
CA SER A 29 14.65 -0.94 -4.32
C SER A 29 13.74 -0.85 -3.09
N PHE A 30 14.33 -0.54 -1.93
CA PHE A 30 13.58 -0.33 -0.68
C PHE A 30 12.56 0.83 -0.80
N GLY A 31 12.91 1.90 -1.53
CA GLY A 31 12.01 3.02 -1.78
C GLY A 31 10.80 2.64 -2.64
N GLU A 32 11.02 1.81 -3.67
CA GLU A 32 9.94 1.32 -4.53
C GLU A 32 9.03 0.33 -3.78
N LEU A 33 9.60 -0.51 -2.91
CA LEU A 33 8.82 -1.41 -2.04
C LEU A 33 7.87 -0.62 -1.13
N LEU A 34 8.38 0.41 -0.45
CA LEU A 34 7.56 1.26 0.42
C LEU A 34 6.47 2.00 -0.35
N GLU A 35 6.77 2.49 -1.56
CA GLU A 35 5.78 3.15 -2.41
C GLU A 35 4.67 2.19 -2.83
N ARG A 36 5.02 0.97 -3.26
CA ARG A 36 4.02 -0.03 -3.66
C ARG A 36 3.12 -0.43 -2.50
N ILE A 37 3.69 -0.63 -1.30
CA ILE A 37 2.92 -0.90 -0.08
C ILE A 37 2.01 0.29 0.25
N ALA A 38 2.54 1.51 0.25
CA ALA A 38 1.76 2.71 0.56
C ALA A 38 0.62 2.94 -0.45
N ASN A 39 0.87 2.70 -1.74
CA ASN A 39 -0.16 2.78 -2.78
C ASN A 39 -1.21 1.68 -2.63
N PHE A 40 -0.82 0.46 -2.28
CA PHE A 40 -1.75 -0.62 -1.99
C PHE A 40 -2.66 -0.27 -0.81
N LEU A 41 -2.09 0.19 0.31
CA LEU A 41 -2.85 0.62 1.48
C LEU A 41 -3.76 1.81 1.18
N TYR A 42 -3.28 2.78 0.37
CA TYR A 42 -4.08 3.93 -0.05
C TYR A 42 -5.29 3.50 -0.89
N THR A 43 -5.09 2.61 -1.87
CA THR A 43 -6.17 2.08 -2.69
C THR A 43 -7.21 1.38 -1.82
N LEU A 44 -6.78 0.50 -0.91
CA LEU A 44 -7.70 -0.14 0.04
C LEU A 44 -8.42 0.87 0.92
N ALA A 45 -7.72 1.88 1.44
CA ALA A 45 -8.30 2.92 2.28
C ALA A 45 -9.38 3.70 1.52
N ILE A 46 -9.18 4.07 0.26
CA ILE A 46 -10.19 4.81 -0.51
C ILE A 46 -11.50 4.02 -0.66
N TYR A 47 -11.44 2.70 -0.82
CA TYR A 47 -12.64 1.87 -0.91
C TYR A 47 -13.30 1.59 0.44
N ILE A 48 -12.50 1.32 1.49
CA ILE A 48 -13.02 0.88 2.80
C ILE A 48 -13.42 2.05 3.69
N LEU A 49 -12.65 3.15 3.66
CA LEU A 49 -12.82 4.28 4.56
C LEU A 49 -14.23 4.90 4.51
N PRO A 50 -14.86 5.15 3.33
CA PRO A 50 -16.21 5.68 3.28
C PRO A 50 -17.24 4.77 3.97
N ILE A 51 -17.08 3.45 3.82
CA ILE A 51 -17.96 2.45 4.43
C ILE A 51 -17.85 2.53 5.96
N VAL A 52 -16.63 2.61 6.48
CA VAL A 52 -16.38 2.71 7.93
C VAL A 52 -16.89 4.04 8.48
N ILE A 53 -16.68 5.15 7.77
CA ILE A 53 -17.17 6.48 8.20
C ILE A 53 -18.70 6.51 8.25
N VAL A 54 -19.37 6.00 7.22
CA VAL A 54 -20.84 5.93 7.20
C VAL A 54 -21.35 5.00 8.29
N GLY A 55 -20.77 3.79 8.42
CA GLY A 55 -21.15 2.83 9.45
C GLY A 55 -20.96 3.37 10.87
N ALA A 56 -19.85 4.06 11.13
CA ALA A 56 -19.57 4.67 12.43
C ALA A 56 -20.45 5.89 12.71
N GLY A 57 -20.78 6.68 11.68
CA GLY A 57 -21.73 7.79 11.78
C GLY A 57 -23.14 7.31 12.10
N LEU A 58 -23.60 6.27 11.40
CA LEU A 58 -24.90 5.64 11.70
C LEU A 58 -24.91 5.06 13.11
N PHE A 59 -23.87 4.33 13.51
CA PHE A 59 -23.74 3.78 14.86
C PHE A 59 -23.76 4.86 15.94
N TRP A 60 -23.11 6.00 15.68
CA TRP A 60 -23.11 7.13 16.60
C TRP A 60 -24.52 7.74 16.77
N ILE A 61 -25.27 7.88 15.68
CA ILE A 61 -26.63 8.46 15.70
C ILE A 61 -27.66 7.47 16.27
N THR A 62 -27.54 6.17 15.99
CA THR A 62 -28.47 5.13 16.45
C THR A 62 -28.26 4.71 17.90
N SER A 63 -27.27 5.28 18.60
CA SER A 63 -26.91 4.94 19.99
C SER A 63 -28.01 5.23 21.03
N SER A 64 -29.16 5.81 20.64
CA SER A 64 -30.41 5.93 21.44
C SER A 64 -30.24 6.37 22.91
N GLY A 65 -29.28 7.26 23.18
CA GLY A 65 -29.01 7.78 24.53
C GLY A 65 -28.07 6.92 25.38
N ASN A 66 -27.51 5.83 24.86
CA ASN A 66 -26.41 5.11 25.52
C ASN A 66 -25.09 5.86 25.27
N PRO A 67 -24.50 6.51 26.30
CA PRO A 67 -23.28 7.30 26.13
C PRO A 67 -22.08 6.45 25.69
N GLU A 68 -22.03 5.18 26.09
CA GLU A 68 -20.91 4.29 25.77
C GLU A 68 -20.87 3.92 24.28
N GLN A 69 -22.04 3.68 23.69
CA GLN A 69 -22.14 3.42 22.24
C GLN A 69 -21.85 4.67 21.42
N ALA A 70 -22.32 5.83 21.90
CA ALA A 70 -22.04 7.10 21.24
C ALA A 70 -20.53 7.41 21.26
N GLU A 71 -19.86 7.14 22.38
CA GLU A 71 -18.41 7.32 22.49
C GLU A 71 -17.63 6.35 21.59
N LYS A 72 -18.06 5.09 21.49
CA LYS A 72 -17.49 4.10 20.56
C LYS A 72 -17.59 4.57 19.11
N GLY A 73 -18.75 5.05 18.65
CA GLY A 73 -18.92 5.57 17.29
C GLY A 73 -17.96 6.74 16.97
N LYS A 74 -17.85 7.70 17.91
CA LYS A 74 -16.89 8.81 17.78
C LYS A 74 -15.44 8.34 17.73
N LYS A 75 -15.06 7.37 18.56
CA LYS A 75 -13.72 6.79 18.56
C LYS A 75 -13.40 6.13 17.22
N ILE A 76 -14.33 5.34 16.67
CA ILE A 76 -14.14 4.70 15.36
C ILE A 76 -13.93 5.76 14.28
N LEU A 77 -14.79 6.79 14.22
CA LEU A 77 -14.63 7.91 13.28
C LEU A 77 -13.26 8.58 13.41
N THR A 78 -12.85 8.89 14.64
CA THR A 78 -11.59 9.57 14.92
C THR A 78 -10.39 8.71 14.49
N TYR A 79 -10.39 7.43 14.85
CA TYR A 79 -9.31 6.51 14.49
C TYR A 79 -9.25 6.24 12.99
N SER A 80 -10.39 6.14 12.30
CA SER A 80 -10.43 6.02 10.84
C SER A 80 -9.83 7.23 10.14
N LEU A 81 -10.15 8.44 10.62
CA LEU A 81 -9.56 9.68 10.09
C LEU A 81 -8.05 9.75 10.35
N ILE A 82 -7.61 9.44 11.57
CA ILE A 82 -6.18 9.40 11.92
C ILE A 82 -5.44 8.40 11.04
N GLY A 83 -5.97 7.18 10.87
CA GLY A 83 -5.37 6.17 10.02
C GLY A 83 -5.24 6.63 8.56
N PHE A 84 -6.26 7.32 8.03
CA PHE A 84 -6.19 7.88 6.69
C PHE A 84 -5.13 8.97 6.56
N VAL A 85 -5.05 9.90 7.53
CA VAL A 85 -4.04 10.95 7.56
C VAL A 85 -2.62 10.35 7.60
N VAL A 86 -2.40 9.30 8.38
CA VAL A 86 -1.09 8.61 8.42
C VAL A 86 -0.69 8.07 7.05
N ILE A 87 -1.62 7.48 6.29
CA ILE A 87 -1.35 6.98 4.93
C ILE A 87 -0.97 8.15 4.00
N LEU A 88 -1.67 9.28 4.08
CA LEU A 88 -1.36 10.48 3.29
C LEU A 88 0.04 11.01 3.60
N VAL A 89 0.38 11.11 4.89
CA VAL A 89 1.70 11.55 5.34
C VAL A 89 2.79 10.59 4.88
N ALA A 90 2.57 9.28 4.97
CA ALA A 90 3.53 8.27 4.51
C ALA A 90 3.87 8.45 3.02
N LYS A 91 2.87 8.65 2.15
CA LYS A 91 3.10 8.92 0.72
C LYS A 91 3.84 10.24 0.49
N GLY A 92 3.52 11.27 1.27
CA GLY A 92 4.23 12.55 1.24
C GLY A 92 5.71 12.39 1.60
N LEU A 93 6.00 11.69 2.69
CA LEU A 93 7.36 11.41 3.15
C LEU A 93 8.15 10.61 2.12
N ILE A 94 7.59 9.54 1.54
CA ILE A 94 8.25 8.75 0.49
C ILE A 94 8.59 9.65 -0.71
N SER A 95 7.67 10.52 -1.11
CA SER A 95 7.89 11.46 -2.22
C SER A 95 8.99 12.47 -1.92
N LEU A 96 9.10 12.94 -0.69
CA LEU A 96 10.18 13.83 -0.24
C LEU A 96 11.53 13.10 -0.21
N LEU A 97 11.55 11.86 0.28
CA LEU A 97 12.76 11.04 0.32
C LEU A 97 13.29 10.76 -1.08
N LYS A 98 12.42 10.43 -2.04
CA LYS A 98 12.79 10.27 -3.45
C LYS A 98 13.45 11.53 -4.01
N LYS A 99 12.81 12.68 -3.82
CA LYS A 99 13.35 13.99 -4.25
C LYS A 99 14.69 14.32 -3.59
N ALA A 100 14.85 14.04 -2.29
CA ALA A 100 16.06 14.33 -1.54
C ALA A 100 17.24 13.42 -1.92
N LEU A 101 16.95 12.15 -2.25
CA LEU A 101 17.95 11.16 -2.63
C LEU A 101 18.22 11.10 -4.14
N GLY A 102 17.48 11.88 -4.95
CA GLY A 102 17.64 11.95 -6.40
C GLY A 102 17.28 10.64 -7.11
N MET A 103 16.41 9.82 -6.51
CA MET A 103 15.91 8.54 -7.04
C MET A 103 14.50 8.68 -7.58
#